data_AF-A0A6N9BZW7-F1
#
_entry.id   AF-A0A6N9BZW7-F1
#
_cell.length_a   1.000
_cell.length_b   1.000
_cell.length_c   1.000
_cell.angle_alpha   90.00
_cell.angle_beta   90.00
_cell.angle_gamma   90.00
#
_symmetry.space_group_name_H-M   'P 1'
#
loop_
_entity.id
_entity.type
_entity.pdbx_description
1 polymer ?
#
loop_
_entity_poly.entity_id
_entity_poly.type
_entity_poly.pdbx_seq_one_letter_code
_entity_poly.pdbx_strand_id
1 'polypeptide(L)'
;MKVLLDVGVSPRLRQPLQQQLGGVAVESAVYHDWRSLPDGELLTVAERAGFTTLVTADKRMTAEQRLPPIAIVTVDNNSFGGLLAAVSTIADAIRSTLPGESRLVPVARVRR
;
A
#
# COMPACT_ATOMS: atom_id res chain seq x y z
N MET A 1 5.63 -5.89 11.81
CA MET A 1 5.07 -5.02 10.74
C MET A 1 4.67 -5.93 9.59
N LYS A 2 3.45 -5.76 9.04
CA LYS A 2 2.99 -6.45 7.83
C LYS A 2 2.38 -5.42 6.89
N VAL A 3 2.73 -5.49 5.62
CA VAL A 3 2.28 -4.53 4.60
C VAL A 3 1.33 -5.23 3.64
N LEU A 4 0.21 -4.59 3.36
CA LEU A 4 -0.76 -5.03 2.37
C LEU A 4 -0.67 -4.14 1.12
N LEU A 5 -0.60 -4.75 -0.05
CA LEU A 5 -0.82 -4.05 -1.32
C LEU A 5 -2.29 -4.18 -1.68
N ASP A 6 -2.92 -3.04 -1.91
CA ASP A 6 -4.25 -2.95 -2.48
C ASP A 6 -4.32 -3.62 -3.87
N VAL A 7 -5.53 -3.99 -4.29
CA VAL A 7 -5.82 -4.60 -5.60
C VAL A 7 -5.37 -3.71 -6.75
N GLY A 8 -5.46 -2.39 -6.58
CA GLY A 8 -5.00 -1.40 -7.58
C GLY A 8 -3.47 -1.32 -7.72
N VAL A 9 -2.71 -1.93 -6.83
CA VAL A 9 -1.24 -1.94 -6.83
C VAL A 9 -0.73 -3.29 -7.33
N SER A 10 0.21 -3.24 -8.28
CA SER A 10 0.75 -4.46 -8.90
C SER A 10 1.31 -5.44 -7.83
N PRO A 11 0.82 -6.69 -7.77
CA PRO A 11 1.32 -7.69 -6.82
C PRO A 11 2.79 -8.07 -7.03
N ARG A 12 3.38 -7.68 -8.17
CA ARG A 12 4.82 -7.83 -8.47
C ARG A 12 5.69 -6.91 -7.60
N LEU A 13 5.13 -5.86 -7.01
CA LEU A 13 5.84 -4.92 -6.14
C LEU A 13 6.19 -5.53 -4.77
N ARG A 14 5.55 -6.65 -4.39
CA ARG A 14 5.81 -7.32 -3.10
C ARG A 14 7.27 -7.65 -2.90
N GLN A 15 7.91 -8.29 -3.88
CA GLN A 15 9.29 -8.76 -3.75
C GLN A 15 10.29 -7.59 -3.65
N PRO A 16 10.25 -6.56 -4.52
CA PRO A 16 11.08 -5.36 -4.34
C PRO A 16 10.87 -4.66 -2.99
N LEU A 17 9.62 -4.51 -2.54
CA LEU A 17 9.34 -3.89 -1.25
C LEU A 17 9.82 -4.75 -0.07
N GLN A 18 9.63 -6.07 -0.12
CA GLN A 18 10.16 -7.01 0.87
C GLN A 18 11.67 -6.87 1.04
N GLN A 19 12.40 -6.78 -0.08
CA GLN A 19 13.84 -6.59 -0.07
C GLN A 19 14.22 -5.24 0.56
N GLN A 20 13.54 -4.15 0.18
CA GLN A 20 13.82 -2.80 0.70
C GLN A 20 13.41 -2.61 2.17
N LEU A 21 12.40 -3.33 2.64
CA LEU A 21 11.94 -3.30 4.02
C LEU A 21 12.68 -4.29 4.94
N GLY A 22 13.71 -4.97 4.45
CA GLY A 22 14.53 -5.87 5.26
C GLY A 22 13.80 -7.15 5.69
N GLY A 23 12.96 -7.72 4.83
CA GLY A 23 12.26 -8.99 5.09
C GLY A 23 10.90 -8.86 5.76
N VAL A 24 10.38 -7.64 5.93
CA VAL A 24 8.98 -7.40 6.35
C VAL A 24 8.02 -8.10 5.38
N ALA A 25 7.01 -8.78 5.92
CA ALA A 25 6.01 -9.46 5.08
C ALA A 25 5.21 -8.42 4.26
N VAL A 26 5.25 -8.57 2.94
CA VAL A 26 4.46 -7.76 2.00
C VAL A 26 3.55 -8.72 1.24
N GLU A 27 2.25 -8.57 1.43
CA GLU A 27 1.21 -9.38 0.79
C GLU A 27 0.34 -8.51 -0.12
N SER A 28 -0.52 -9.11 -0.93
CA SER A 28 -1.42 -8.36 -1.81
C SER A 28 -2.85 -8.86 -1.63
N ALA A 29 -3.79 -7.92 -1.54
CA ALA A 29 -5.22 -8.19 -1.45
C ALA A 29 -5.74 -9.09 -2.59
N VAL A 30 -5.07 -9.07 -3.75
CA VAL A 30 -5.36 -9.96 -4.89
C VAL A 30 -5.19 -11.44 -4.52
N TYR A 31 -4.23 -11.80 -3.66
CA TYR A 31 -4.00 -13.19 -3.24
C TYR A 31 -4.88 -13.64 -2.07
N HIS A 32 -5.58 -12.70 -1.43
CA HIS A 32 -6.51 -12.98 -0.34
C HIS A 32 -7.97 -13.06 -0.79
N ASP A 33 -8.22 -12.98 -2.11
CA ASP A 33 -9.55 -12.88 -2.70
C ASP A 33 -10.36 -11.66 -2.18
N TRP A 34 -9.67 -10.61 -1.74
CA TRP A 34 -10.28 -9.39 -1.20
C TRP A 34 -10.69 -8.39 -2.27
N ARG A 35 -10.82 -8.84 -3.52
CA ARG A 35 -11.09 -7.97 -4.68
C ARG A 35 -12.49 -7.39 -4.69
N SER A 36 -13.43 -8.06 -4.03
CA SER A 36 -14.81 -7.61 -3.90
C SER A 36 -15.06 -6.79 -2.63
N LEU A 37 -14.07 -6.64 -1.75
CA LEU A 37 -14.26 -5.89 -0.51
C LEU A 37 -14.29 -4.38 -0.80
N PRO A 38 -15.26 -3.64 -0.24
CA PRO A 38 -15.21 -2.18 -0.25
C PRO A 38 -14.05 -1.68 0.64
N ASP A 39 -13.53 -0.48 0.34
CA ASP A 39 -12.35 0.10 1.01
C ASP A 39 -12.40 0.03 2.54
N GLY A 40 -13.54 0.37 3.16
CA GLY A 40 -13.70 0.30 4.61
C GLY A 40 -13.64 -1.12 5.18
N GLU A 41 -14.16 -2.10 4.45
CA GLU A 41 -14.09 -3.51 4.84
C GLU A 41 -12.69 -4.07 4.60
N LEU A 42 -12.02 -3.68 3.50
CA LEU A 42 -10.63 -4.01 3.23
C LEU A 42 -9.71 -3.55 4.38
N LEU A 43 -9.88 -2.31 4.85
CA LEU A 43 -9.12 -1.77 5.99
C LEU A 43 -9.37 -2.57 7.28
N THR A 44 -10.63 -2.91 7.55
CA THR A 44 -11.03 -3.67 8.73
C THR A 44 -10.46 -5.09 8.71
N VAL A 45 -10.55 -5.78 7.57
CA VAL A 45 -10.03 -7.14 7.41
C VAL A 45 -8.50 -7.12 7.44
N ALA A 46 -7.86 -6.11 6.86
CA ALA A 46 -6.41 -5.94 6.90
C ALA A 46 -5.92 -5.77 8.36
N GLU A 47 -6.55 -4.89 9.14
CA GLU A 47 -6.25 -4.72 10.57
C GLU A 47 -6.38 -6.05 11.33
N ARG A 48 -7.51 -6.75 11.16
CA ARG A 48 -7.77 -8.04 11.82
C ARG A 48 -6.78 -9.13 11.44
N ALA A 49 -6.26 -9.10 10.21
CA ALA A 49 -5.22 -10.01 9.72
C ALA A 49 -3.80 -9.59 10.16
N GLY A 50 -3.68 -8.54 10.99
CA GLY A 50 -2.42 -8.06 11.56
C GLY A 50 -1.59 -7.20 10.60
N PHE A 51 -2.19 -6.68 9.53
CA PHE A 51 -1.54 -5.69 8.69
C PHE A 51 -1.47 -4.35 9.43
N THR A 52 -0.33 -3.68 9.30
CA THR A 52 -0.07 -2.39 9.96
C THR A 52 -0.07 -1.25 8.95
N THR A 53 0.09 -1.56 7.66
CA THR A 53 0.18 -0.58 6.58
C THR A 53 -0.49 -1.11 5.31
N LEU A 54 -1.29 -0.28 4.66
CA LEU A 54 -1.88 -0.50 3.35
C LEU A 54 -1.25 0.44 2.32
N VAL A 55 -0.76 -0.12 1.21
CA VAL A 55 -0.28 0.63 0.05
C VAL A 55 -1.38 0.61 -1.02
N THR A 56 -1.85 1.78 -1.43
CA THR A 56 -2.96 1.91 -2.38
C THR A 56 -2.66 2.92 -3.49
N ALA A 57 -3.28 2.74 -4.65
CA ALA A 57 -3.32 3.76 -5.70
C ALA A 57 -4.61 4.59 -5.67
N ASP A 58 -5.56 4.24 -4.80
CA ASP A 58 -6.81 4.99 -4.64
C ASP A 58 -6.64 6.14 -3.65
N LYS A 59 -6.81 7.36 -4.16
CA LYS A 59 -6.74 8.59 -3.35
C LYS A 59 -8.03 8.82 -2.55
N ARG A 60 -9.15 8.21 -2.97
CA ARG A 60 -10.44 8.33 -2.29
C ARG A 60 -10.44 7.55 -0.99
N MET A 61 -9.80 6.39 -0.96
CA MET A 61 -9.67 5.60 0.28
C MET A 61 -9.05 6.42 1.42
N THR A 62 -8.10 7.30 1.12
CA THR A 62 -7.52 8.20 2.13
C THR A 62 -8.43 9.38 2.46
N ALA A 63 -9.11 9.95 1.46
CA ALA A 63 -9.93 11.16 1.64
C ALA A 63 -11.29 10.90 2.33
N GLU A 64 -11.85 9.70 2.14
CA GLU A 64 -13.16 9.32 2.67
C GLU A 64 -13.07 8.73 4.10
N GLN A 65 -11.88 8.24 4.49
CA GLN A 65 -11.65 7.63 5.79
C GLN A 65 -11.17 8.67 6.80
N ARG A 66 -12.00 8.96 7.82
CA ARG A 66 -11.67 9.97 8.84
C ARG A 66 -10.49 9.55 9.75
N LEU A 67 -10.37 8.26 10.07
CA LEU A 67 -9.31 7.68 10.88
C LEU A 67 -9.11 6.22 10.45
N PRO A 68 -8.13 5.91 9.58
CA PRO A 68 -7.92 4.54 9.17
C PRO A 68 -7.32 3.72 10.32
N PRO A 69 -7.73 2.46 10.51
CA PRO A 69 -7.21 1.62 11.58
C PRO A 69 -5.71 1.28 11.42
N ILE A 70 -5.20 1.40 10.19
CA ILE A 70 -3.82 1.09 9.81
C ILE A 70 -3.22 2.27 9.04
N ALA A 71 -1.89 2.30 8.90
CA ALA A 71 -1.22 3.34 8.12
C ALA A 71 -1.60 3.22 6.64
N ILE A 72 -1.90 4.33 5.96
CA ILE A 72 -2.20 4.32 4.51
C ILE A 72 -1.09 5.03 3.73
N VAL A 73 -0.45 4.32 2.81
CA VAL A 73 0.51 4.89 1.86
C VAL A 73 -0.14 4.92 0.48
N THR A 74 -0.50 6.11 0.01
CA THR A 74 -1.10 6.30 -1.31
C THR A 74 -0.01 6.58 -2.33
N VAL A 75 0.04 5.83 -3.42
CA VAL A 75 0.87 6.13 -4.60
C VAL A 75 0.02 6.86 -5.64
N ASP A 76 0.53 7.95 -6.21
CA ASP A 76 -0.25 8.78 -7.13
C ASP A 76 -0.35 8.23 -8.58
N ASN A 77 0.39 7.15 -8.87
CA ASN A 77 0.47 6.44 -10.14
C ASN A 77 0.80 4.97 -9.90
N ASN A 78 0.07 4.06 -10.56
CA ASN A 78 0.23 2.61 -10.41
C ASN A 78 0.99 1.91 -11.55
N SER A 79 1.62 2.67 -12.45
CA SER A 79 2.46 2.09 -13.50
C SER A 79 3.62 1.32 -12.86
N PHE A 80 3.80 0.05 -13.23
CA PHE A 80 4.79 -0.81 -12.57
C PHE A 80 6.22 -0.25 -12.65
N GLY A 81 6.61 0.32 -13.79
CA GLY A 81 7.93 0.96 -13.94
C GLY A 81 8.14 2.13 -13.00
N GLY A 82 7.10 2.97 -12.81
CA GLY A 82 7.14 4.07 -11.86
C GLY A 82 7.20 3.56 -10.41
N LEU A 83 6.35 2.59 -10.06
CA LEU A 83 6.34 1.98 -8.73
C LEU A 83 7.70 1.36 -8.40
N LEU A 84 8.33 0.66 -9.36
CA LEU A 84 9.63 0.04 -9.21
C LEU A 84 10.74 1.08 -9.00
N ALA A 85 10.70 2.20 -9.73
CA ALA A 85 11.64 3.31 -9.54
C ALA A 85 11.45 3.99 -8.17
N ALA A 86 10.22 4.02 -7.64
CA ALA A 86 9.87 4.65 -6.38
C ALA A 86 9.91 3.71 -5.16
N VAL A 87 10.37 2.45 -5.28
CA VAL A 87 10.30 1.47 -4.18
C VAL A 87 10.97 1.97 -2.91
N SER A 88 12.14 2.60 -3.00
CA SER A 88 12.83 3.16 -1.82
C SER A 88 11.97 4.21 -1.13
N THR A 89 11.40 5.15 -1.89
CA THR A 89 10.54 6.20 -1.36
C THR A 89 9.26 5.63 -0.74
N ILE A 90 8.66 4.61 -1.36
CA ILE A 90 7.49 3.89 -0.82
C ILE A 90 7.88 3.19 0.49
N ALA A 91 9.03 2.52 0.56
CA ALA A 91 9.51 1.85 1.76
C ALA A 91 9.77 2.83 2.92
N ASP A 92 10.32 4.01 2.63
CA ASP A 92 10.55 5.04 3.64
C ASP A 92 9.25 5.68 4.12
N ALA A 93 8.27 5.84 3.22
CA ALA A 93 6.92 6.23 3.61
C ALA A 93 6.26 5.17 4.52
N ILE A 94 6.37 3.88 4.19
CA ILE A 94 5.88 2.78 5.04
C ILE A 94 6.53 2.81 6.42
N ARG A 95 7.85 3.03 6.51
CA ARG A 95 8.58 3.08 7.78
C ARG A 95 8.22 4.28 8.65
N SER A 96 7.82 5.40 8.05
CA SER A 96 7.57 6.66 8.74
C SER A 96 6.09 6.97 9.01
N THR A 97 5.16 6.26 8.37
CA THR A 97 3.72 6.49 8.52
C THR A 97 3.17 5.62 9.66
N LEU A 98 2.56 6.25 10.66
CA LEU A 98 1.98 5.55 11.80
C LEU A 98 0.54 5.08 11.52
N PRO A 99 0.02 4.07 12.23
CA PRO A 99 -1.40 3.75 12.18
C PRO A 99 -2.29 4.96 12.47
N GLY A 100 -3.37 5.15 11.71
CA GLY A 100 -4.19 6.36 11.78
C GLY A 100 -3.69 7.51 10.90
N GLU A 101 -2.48 7.42 10.34
CA GLU A 101 -1.95 8.40 9.42
C GLU A 101 -2.03 7.93 7.97
N SER A 102 -2.00 8.92 7.07
CA SER A 102 -1.91 8.67 5.65
C SER A 102 -0.81 9.50 5.01
N ARG A 103 -0.12 8.93 4.02
CA ARG A 103 0.96 9.60 3.30
C ARG A 103 0.85 9.38 1.80
N LEU A 104 0.91 10.48 1.04
CA LEU A 104 0.99 10.46 -0.42
C LEU A 104 2.46 10.34 -0.86
N VAL A 105 2.73 9.39 -1.76
CA VAL A 105 4.02 9.17 -2.41
C VAL A 105 3.88 9.48 -3.89
N PRO A 106 4.55 10.54 -4.39
CA PRO A 106 4.62 10.81 -5.82
C PRO A 106 5.43 9.73 -6.54
N VAL A 107 4.87 9.19 -7.61
CA VAL A 107 5.45 8.16 -8.46
C VAL A 107 5.58 8.71 -9.88
N ALA A 108 6.82 8.91 -10.30
CA ALA A 108 7.13 9.46 -11.61
C ALA A 108 6.46 8.67 -12.74
N ARG A 109 5.89 9.38 -13.72
CA ARG A 109 5.40 8.75 -14.95
C ARG A 109 6.60 8.35 -15.79
N VAL A 110 6.85 7.05 -15.90
CA VAL A 110 7.78 6.53 -16.90
C VAL A 110 7.11 6.68 -18.26
N ARG A 111 7.57 7.63 -19.07
CA ARG A 111 7.18 7.70 -20.48
C ARG A 111 7.83 6.50 -21.18
N ARG A 112 7.00 5.66 -21.81
CA ARG A 112 7.47 4.63 -22.73
C ARG A 112 7.97 5.27 -24.02
#